data_AF-E3W5V7-F1
#
_entry.id   AF-E3W5V7-F1
#
_cell.length_a   1.000
_cell.length_b   1.000
_cell.length_c   1.000
_cell.angle_alpha   90.00
_cell.angle_beta   90.00
_cell.angle_gamma   90.00
#
_symmetry.space_group_name_H-M   'P 1'
#
loop_
_entity.id
_entity.type
_entity.pdbx_description
1 polymer ?
#
loop_
_entity_poly.entity_id
_entity_poly.type
_entity_poly.pdbx_seq_one_letter_code
_entity_poly.pdbx_strand_id
1 'polypeptide(L)' 'ESKDPENEVIKPTINGILDIMKACKKAKTVKRLVFTSSAGTMDVEEHKKPVYDETCWSDMGFVRSVKMTGWMY' A
#
# COMPACT_ATOMS: atom_id res chain seq x y z
N GLU A 1 7.18 -18.05 0.99
CA GLU A 1 6.66 -17.09 1.99
C GLU A 1 7.84 -16.56 2.78
N SER A 2 7.83 -15.26 3.06
CA SER A 2 8.77 -14.65 3.97
C SER A 2 8.53 -15.23 5.37
N LYS A 3 9.55 -15.17 6.24
CA LYS A 3 9.33 -15.49 7.66
C LYS A 3 9.02 -14.23 8.47
N ASP A 4 9.19 -13.07 7.86
CA ASP A 4 9.03 -11.75 8.46
C ASP A 4 8.59 -10.72 7.39
N PRO A 5 7.34 -10.84 6.88
CA PRO A 5 6.74 -9.91 5.92
C PRO A 5 6.95 -8.44 6.24
N GLU A 6 6.86 -8.13 7.54
CA GLU A 6 6.91 -6.77 8.04
C GLU A 6 8.27 -6.14 7.76
N ASN A 7 9.35 -6.86 8.05
CA ASN A 7 10.70 -6.35 7.85
C ASN A 7 11.26 -6.61 6.44
N GLU A 8 10.81 -7.66 5.75
CA GLU A 8 11.34 -8.02 4.42
C GLU A 8 10.59 -7.34 3.28
N VAL A 9 9.32 -6.95 3.45
CA VAL A 9 8.51 -6.40 2.35
C VAL A 9 7.78 -5.12 2.71
N ILE A 10 7.02 -5.10 3.81
CA ILE A 10 6.13 -3.98 4.15
C ILE A 10 6.95 -2.72 4.47
N LYS A 11 7.85 -2.78 5.47
CA LYS A 11 8.69 -1.63 5.85
C LYS A 11 9.62 -1.18 4.71
N PRO A 12 10.33 -2.05 3.98
CA PRO A 12 11.14 -1.63 2.84
C PRO A 12 10.31 -0.92 1.77
N THR A 13 9.11 -1.39 1.46
CA THR A 13 8.23 -0.76 0.47
C THR A 13 7.79 0.63 0.91
N ILE A 14 7.35 0.77 2.18
CA ILE A 14 6.95 2.05 2.77
C ILE A 14 8.13 3.03 2.79
N ASN A 15 9.29 2.59 3.28
CA ASN A 15 10.49 3.43 3.35
C ASN A 15 10.98 3.83 1.95
N GLY A 16 10.95 2.89 1.00
CA GLY A 16 11.35 3.13 -0.39
C GLY A 16 10.53 4.24 -1.05
N ILE A 17 9.20 4.19 -0.95
CA ILE A 17 8.35 5.24 -1.54
C ILE A 17 8.54 6.59 -0.83
N LEU A 18 8.67 6.60 0.50
CA LEU A 18 8.94 7.83 1.26
C LEU A 18 10.28 8.46 0.87
N ASP A 19 11.32 7.66 0.67
CA ASP A 19 12.64 8.15 0.30
C ASP A 19 12.67 8.68 -1.13
N ILE A 20 11.94 8.06 -2.07
CA ILE A 20 11.71 8.61 -3.41
C ILE A 20 11.00 9.97 -3.33
N MET A 21 9.91 10.08 -2.56
CA MET A 21 9.18 11.35 -2.40
C MET A 21 10.08 12.44 -1.80
N LYS A 22 10.91 12.11 -0.80
CA LYS A 22 11.90 13.04 -0.22
C LYS A 22 12.94 13.46 -1.26
N ALA A 23 13.44 12.53 -2.08
CA ALA A 23 14.40 12.82 -3.15
C ALA A 23 13.81 13.77 -4.20
N CYS A 24 12.58 13.52 -4.66
CA CYS A 24 11.87 14.42 -5.58
C CYS A 24 11.71 15.82 -4.99
N LYS A 25 11.32 15.93 -3.71
CA LYS A 25 11.21 17.21 -2.99
C LYS A 25 12.56 17.94 -2.86
N LYS A 26 13.65 17.20 -2.66
CA LYS A 26 15.02 17.73 -2.56
C LYS A 26 15.55 18.21 -3.90
N ALA A 27 15.23 17.54 -5.00
CA ALA A 27 15.73 17.85 -6.33
C ALA A 27 15.28 19.22 -6.86
N LYS A 28 14.15 19.76 -6.39
CA LYS A 28 13.53 21.04 -6.83
C LYS A 28 13.16 21.13 -8.32
N THR A 29 13.56 20.16 -9.15
CA THR A 29 13.24 20.07 -10.57
C THR A 29 11.99 19.23 -10.86
N VAL A 30 11.61 18.34 -9.93
CA VAL A 30 10.43 17.48 -10.06
C VAL A 30 9.17 18.29 -9.75
N LYS A 31 8.27 18.42 -10.75
CA LYS A 31 7.03 19.19 -10.64
C LYS A 31 5.82 18.37 -10.18
N ARG A 32 5.81 17.06 -10.49
CA ARG A 32 4.71 16.15 -10.18
C ARG A 32 5.25 14.75 -9.95
N LEU A 33 4.68 14.06 -8.95
CA LEU A 33 4.90 12.65 -8.69
C LEU A 33 3.56 11.94 -8.85
N VAL A 34 3.57 10.81 -9.55
CA VAL A 34 2.42 9.91 -9.69
C VAL A 34 2.84 8.58 -9.08
N PHE A 35 2.08 8.12 -8.09
CA PHE A 35 2.30 6.83 -7.43
C PHE A 35 1.23 5.85 -7.89
N THR A 36 1.66 4.77 -8.53
CA THR A 36 0.76 3.67 -8.93
C THR A 36 0.47 2.81 -7.71
N SER A 37 -0.70 3.04 -7.10
CA SER A 37 -1.23 2.17 -6.05
C SER A 37 -2.00 0.98 -6.67
N SER A 38 -2.86 0.32 -5.90
CA SER A 38 -3.70 -0.78 -6.36
C SER A 38 -5.15 -0.64 -5.90
N ALA A 39 -6.09 -1.31 -6.58
CA ALA A 39 -7.48 -1.41 -6.13
C ALA A 39 -7.59 -2.04 -4.73
N GLY A 40 -6.69 -2.99 -4.41
CA GLY A 40 -6.61 -3.66 -3.11
C GLY A 40 -6.28 -2.74 -1.93
N THR A 41 -5.94 -1.48 -2.17
CA THR A 41 -5.83 -0.45 -1.12
C THR A 41 -7.21 0.01 -0.63
N MET A 42 -8.27 -0.19 -1.42
CA MET A 42 -9.60 0.36 -1.21
C MET A 42 -10.69 -0.69 -0.98
N ASP A 43 -10.59 -1.87 -1.58
CA ASP A 43 -11.71 -2.82 -1.73
C ASP A 43 -11.57 -4.16 -0.99
N VAL A 44 -10.58 -4.28 -0.11
CA VAL A 44 -10.36 -5.51 0.68
C VAL A 44 -11.01 -5.36 2.05
N GLU A 45 -12.22 -5.88 2.18
CA GLU A 45 -12.99 -5.91 3.42
C GLU A 45 -13.90 -7.15 3.44
N GLU A 46 -14.34 -7.58 4.63
CA GLU A 46 -15.18 -8.77 4.79
C GLU A 46 -16.53 -8.60 4.07
N HIS A 47 -17.11 -7.41 4.17
CA HIS A 47 -18.42 -7.06 3.62
C HIS A 47 -18.27 -5.98 2.55
N LYS A 48 -18.17 -6.41 1.28
CA LYS A 48 -17.92 -5.50 0.16
C LYS A 48 -19.01 -4.43 -0.01
N LYS A 49 -18.58 -3.24 -0.41
CA LYS A 49 -19.45 -2.13 -0.78
C LYS A 49 -19.89 -2.26 -2.24
N PRO A 50 -21.10 -1.77 -2.59
CA PRO A 50 -21.55 -1.75 -3.97
C PRO A 50 -20.83 -0.69 -4.82
N VAL A 51 -20.27 0.35 -4.19
CA VAL A 51 -19.55 1.46 -4.84
C VAL A 51 -18.38 1.86 -3.95
N TYR A 52 -17.23 2.14 -4.56
CA TYR A 52 -16.03 2.65 -3.91
C TYR A 52 -15.69 4.02 -4.49
N ASP A 53 -15.29 4.94 -3.61
CA ASP A 53 -14.80 6.27 -3.94
C ASP A 53 -13.40 6.49 -3.36
N GLU A 54 -12.76 7.62 -3.67
CA GLU A 54 -11.39 7.94 -3.29
C GLU A 54 -11.18 8.09 -1.76
N THR A 55 -12.24 8.03 -0.96
CA THR A 55 -12.17 8.06 0.51
C THR A 55 -12.12 6.65 1.13
N CYS A 56 -12.37 5.61 0.33
CA CYS A 56 -12.40 4.23 0.78
C CYS A 56 -11.00 3.67 1.07
N TRP A 57 -10.94 2.79 2.08
CA TRP A 57 -9.74 2.06 2.46
C TRP A 57 -10.10 0.62 2.80
N SER A 58 -9.21 -0.30 2.46
CA SER A 58 -9.29 -1.69 2.87
C SER A 58 -9.25 -1.84 4.40
N ASP A 59 -9.98 -2.82 4.92
CA ASP A 59 -9.98 -3.19 6.32
C ASP A 59 -8.71 -3.97 6.66
N MET A 60 -7.77 -3.29 7.33
CA MET A 60 -6.50 -3.88 7.74
C MET A 60 -6.65 -5.06 8.70
N GLY A 61 -7.71 -5.10 9.52
CA GLY A 61 -8.02 -6.23 10.39
C GLY A 61 -8.38 -7.46 9.57
N PHE A 62 -9.27 -7.29 8.60
CA PHE A 62 -9.65 -8.35 7.66
C PHE A 62 -8.46 -8.81 6.82
N VAL A 63 -7.71 -7.89 6.20
CA VAL A 63 -6.51 -8.18 5.38
C VAL A 63 -5.52 -9.06 6.14
N ARG A 64 -5.23 -8.74 7.40
CA ARG A 64 -4.31 -9.51 8.25
C ARG A 64 -4.87 -10.89 8.61
N SER A 65 -6.18 -11.00 8.79
CA SER A 65 -6.83 -12.27 9.16
C SER A 65 -6.83 -13.29 8.01
N VAL A 66 -7.08 -12.85 6.78
CA VAL A 66 -7.21 -13.73 5.62
C VAL A 66 -5.89 -14.06 4.94
N LYS A 67 -4.79 -13.39 5.31
CA LYS A 67 -3.46 -13.54 4.68
C LYS A 67 -3.56 -13.54 3.15
N MET A 68 -4.14 -12.47 2.61
CA MET A 68 -4.53 -12.42 1.19
C MET A 68 -3.36 -12.82 0.28
N THR A 69 -3.62 -13.57 -0.79
CA THR A 69 -2.61 -14.23 -1.65
C THR A 69 -1.54 -13.29 -2.23
N GLY A 70 -1.84 -11.99 -2.42
CA GLY A 70 -0.86 -10.98 -2.86
C GLY A 70 -0.02 -10.36 -1.73
N TRP A 71 -0.35 -10.68 -0.47
CA TRP A 71 0.22 -10.20 0.79
C TRP A 71 0.80 -11.35 1.61
N MET A 72 0.82 -12.58 1.06
CA MET A 72 1.51 -13.73 1.64
C MET A 72 3.02 -13.57 1.50
N TYR A 73 3.57 -12.64 2.27
CA TYR A 73 4.92 -12.76 2.76
C TYR A 73 4.84 -13.36 4.15
#